data_AF-A0A7S7S6E5-F1
#
_entry.id   AF-A0A7S7S6E5-F1
#
_cell.length_a   1.000
_cell.length_b   1.000
_cell.length_c   1.000
_cell.angle_alpha   90.00
_cell.angle_beta   90.00
_cell.angle_gamma   90.00
#
_symmetry.space_group_name_H-M   'P 1'
#
loop_
_entity.id
_entity.type
_entity.pdbx_description
1 polymer ?
#
loop_
_entity_poly.entity_id
_entity_poly.type
_entity_poly.pdbx_seq_one_letter_code
_entity_poly.pdbx_strand_id
1 'polypeptide(L)'
;MLLPLTHAAVPHHSTASTEPQRSKPSPYDPPLDLQLGVPNIRTHLLLEKSDVTFSREITWSTRNPEKPQISSSRLVIETSNGADEVHVRSWPGDKLQFIINGRPYVLDAKAPQGPDQSLLIKTNGGDDRVIIDDDVKHLLEVQGGAGNDFIQAGGGVSGLFGGSGHDTLLLGSNSGYAEGNDGDDLIIGGSGNAIMFGNGGNDRLDAGVGNAHKQNLLDGGDGDDKLYAGSGTNHLKGGNGDDLLTGHDRTSFYTGEGNDRIANHRPTDSIYTRVNDKLTLTQGSAWNQAKPGKASEQPS
;
A
#
# COMPACT_ATOMS: atom_id res chain seq x y z
N MET A 1 -13.14 -9.78 78.46
CA MET A 1 -13.89 -8.56 78.13
C MET A 1 -14.67 -8.89 76.84
N LEU A 2 -15.79 -9.62 76.95
CA LEU A 2 -17.18 -9.13 77.00
C LEU A 2 -17.59 -8.28 75.78
N LEU A 3 -18.40 -8.91 74.91
CA LEU A 3 -19.11 -8.37 73.74
C LEU A 3 -20.10 -7.25 74.12
N PRO A 4 -20.66 -6.56 73.11
CA PRO A 4 -22.08 -6.84 72.85
C PRO A 4 -22.41 -7.13 71.38
N LEU A 5 -23.35 -8.06 71.22
CA LEU A 5 -24.11 -8.36 70.01
C LEU A 5 -25.15 -7.25 69.76
N THR A 6 -25.33 -6.85 68.50
CA THR A 6 -26.54 -6.15 68.05
C THR A 6 -27.20 -6.95 66.93
N HIS A 7 -28.42 -7.40 67.20
CA HIS A 7 -29.39 -7.93 66.24
C HIS A 7 -30.11 -6.78 65.52
N ALA A 8 -30.24 -6.87 64.20
CA ALA A 8 -31.32 -6.37 63.31
C ALA A 8 -30.72 -6.26 61.89
N ALA A 9 -31.36 -6.62 60.78
CA ALA A 9 -32.62 -7.23 60.45
C ALA A 9 -32.44 -7.86 59.06
N VAL A 10 -33.18 -8.92 58.74
CA VAL A 10 -33.17 -9.57 57.42
C VAL A 10 -33.97 -8.72 56.42
N PRO A 11 -33.40 -8.24 55.30
CA PRO A 11 -34.20 -7.76 54.17
C PRO A 11 -34.53 -8.94 53.26
N HIS A 12 -35.82 -9.10 52.99
CA HIS A 12 -36.35 -10.01 51.98
C HIS A 12 -35.80 -9.69 50.58
N HIS A 13 -35.49 -10.77 49.85
CA HIS A 13 -35.37 -10.91 48.40
C HIS A 13 -35.51 -9.63 47.55
N SER A 14 -34.40 -9.26 46.92
CA SER A 14 -34.44 -8.96 45.48
C SER A 14 -33.36 -9.81 44.83
N THR A 15 -33.78 -10.93 44.22
CA THR A 15 -32.97 -11.64 43.25
C THR A 15 -32.84 -10.72 42.05
N ALA A 16 -31.83 -9.86 42.07
CA ALA A 16 -31.33 -9.25 40.84
C ALA A 16 -30.91 -10.41 39.94
N SER A 17 -31.76 -10.73 38.96
CA SER A 17 -31.38 -11.56 37.83
C SER A 17 -30.14 -10.89 37.23
N THR A 18 -28.97 -11.47 37.50
CA THR A 18 -27.80 -11.29 36.65
C THR A 18 -28.18 -11.89 35.32
N GLU A 19 -28.78 -11.06 34.46
CA GLU A 19 -28.90 -11.34 33.04
C GLU A 19 -27.47 -11.68 32.57
N PRO A 20 -27.22 -12.89 32.03
CA PRO A 20 -25.90 -13.18 31.49
C PRO A 20 -25.66 -12.14 30.40
N GLN A 21 -24.64 -11.30 30.58
CA GLN A 21 -24.19 -10.43 29.51
C GLN A 21 -23.93 -11.34 28.31
N ARG A 22 -24.82 -11.31 27.31
CA ARG A 22 -24.55 -11.98 26.04
C ARG A 22 -23.23 -11.39 25.58
N SER A 23 -22.19 -12.23 25.55
CA SER A 23 -20.93 -11.89 24.92
C SER A 23 -21.27 -11.27 23.57
N LYS A 24 -20.74 -10.07 23.29
CA LYS A 24 -20.90 -9.48 21.96
C LYS A 24 -20.57 -10.57 20.93
N PRO A 25 -21.43 -10.80 19.92
CA PRO A 25 -21.17 -11.82 18.90
C PRO A 25 -19.75 -11.64 18.37
N SER A 26 -19.05 -12.75 18.12
CA SER A 26 -17.71 -12.67 17.56
C SER A 26 -17.80 -11.93 16.22
N PRO A 27 -16.85 -11.04 15.88
CA PRO A 27 -16.82 -10.44 14.55
C PRO A 27 -16.65 -11.50 13.45
N TYR A 28 -16.26 -12.72 13.84
CA TYR A 28 -16.14 -13.90 12.98
C TYR A 28 -17.41 -14.77 12.95
N ASP A 29 -18.48 -14.43 13.66
CA ASP A 29 -19.76 -15.13 13.49
C ASP A 29 -20.56 -14.47 12.36
N PRO A 30 -21.24 -15.25 11.49
CA PRO A 30 -22.05 -14.68 10.41
C PRO A 30 -23.11 -13.71 10.96
N PRO A 31 -23.15 -12.45 10.48
CA PRO A 31 -24.23 -11.54 10.82
C PRO A 31 -25.59 -12.08 10.36
N LEU A 32 -26.65 -11.78 11.11
CA LEU A 32 -28.01 -12.22 10.78
C LEU A 32 -28.63 -11.44 9.60
N ASP A 33 -28.03 -10.30 9.23
CA ASP A 33 -28.54 -9.30 8.31
C ASP A 33 -27.76 -9.24 6.98
N LEU A 34 -27.17 -10.36 6.55
CA LEU A 34 -26.41 -10.44 5.30
C LEU A 34 -27.32 -10.32 4.07
N GLN A 35 -26.94 -9.44 3.13
CA GLN A 35 -27.61 -9.24 1.85
C GLN A 35 -27.05 -10.19 0.78
N LEU A 36 -27.92 -10.81 -0.01
CA LEU A 36 -27.50 -11.77 -1.03
C LEU A 36 -26.93 -11.08 -2.27
N GLY A 37 -25.83 -11.63 -2.79
CA GLY A 37 -25.27 -11.22 -4.09
C GLY A 37 -24.45 -9.92 -4.06
N VAL A 38 -24.29 -9.30 -2.88
CA VAL A 38 -23.48 -8.10 -2.68
C VAL A 38 -22.41 -8.35 -1.60
N PRO A 39 -21.26 -7.65 -1.64
CA PRO A 39 -20.29 -7.68 -0.54
C PRO A 39 -20.91 -7.16 0.75
N ASN A 40 -20.80 -7.93 1.84
CA ASN A 40 -21.29 -7.51 3.16
C ASN A 40 -20.10 -7.14 4.05
N ILE A 41 -19.83 -5.84 4.21
CA ILE A 41 -18.70 -5.34 5.00
C ILE A 41 -19.16 -5.02 6.42
N ARG A 42 -18.36 -5.38 7.42
CA ARG A 42 -18.56 -5.04 8.84
C ARG A 42 -17.27 -4.50 9.43
N THR A 43 -17.33 -3.29 9.99
CA THR A 43 -16.21 -2.64 10.67
C THR A 43 -16.36 -2.81 12.17
N HIS A 44 -15.31 -3.31 12.83
CA HIS A 44 -15.27 -3.55 14.26
C HIS A 44 -14.16 -2.73 14.89
N LEU A 45 -14.52 -1.77 15.75
CA LEU A 45 -13.55 -0.98 16.49
C LEU A 45 -12.79 -1.84 17.51
N LEU A 46 -11.46 -1.80 17.46
CA LEU A 46 -10.58 -2.51 18.39
C LEU A 46 -10.00 -1.56 19.45
N LEU A 47 -9.62 -0.36 19.01
CA LEU A 47 -9.05 0.68 19.86
C LEU A 47 -9.35 2.05 19.25
N GLU A 48 -9.67 3.01 20.10
CA GLU A 48 -9.79 4.42 19.72
C GLU A 48 -9.02 5.27 20.74
N LYS A 49 -8.14 6.11 20.23
CA LYS A 49 -7.38 7.13 20.95
C LYS A 49 -7.54 8.46 20.21
N SER A 50 -7.07 9.54 20.81
CA SER A 50 -7.16 10.87 20.21
C SER A 50 -6.38 11.00 18.89
N ASP A 51 -5.33 10.19 18.74
CA ASP A 51 -4.34 10.25 17.66
C ASP A 51 -4.31 8.97 16.79
N VAL A 52 -5.05 7.92 17.17
CA VAL A 52 -5.08 6.68 16.39
C VAL A 52 -6.34 5.87 16.63
N THR A 53 -6.86 5.30 15.56
CA THR A 53 -7.91 4.28 15.58
C THR A 53 -7.39 2.97 15.00
N PHE A 54 -7.71 1.87 15.66
CA PHE A 54 -7.54 0.52 15.13
C PHE A 54 -8.92 -0.11 14.95
N SER A 55 -9.22 -0.57 13.74
CA SER A 55 -10.45 -1.28 13.43
C SER A 55 -10.19 -2.52 12.58
N ARG A 56 -11.17 -3.42 12.53
CA ARG A 56 -11.13 -4.61 11.68
C ARG A 56 -12.33 -4.64 10.75
N GLU A 57 -12.05 -4.63 9.46
CA GLU A 57 -13.05 -4.80 8.41
C GLU A 57 -13.12 -6.26 7.99
N ILE A 58 -14.32 -6.84 8.07
CA ILE A 58 -14.59 -8.21 7.65
C ILE A 58 -15.62 -8.17 6.53
N THR A 59 -15.27 -8.75 5.39
CA THR A 59 -16.19 -8.92 4.27
C THR A 59 -16.74 -10.34 4.26
N TRP A 60 -18.06 -10.45 4.25
CA TRP A 60 -18.79 -11.71 4.15
C TRP A 60 -19.30 -11.92 2.73
N SER A 61 -19.07 -13.14 2.23
CA SER A 61 -19.59 -13.65 0.97
C SER A 61 -20.78 -14.55 1.23
N THR A 62 -21.90 -14.25 0.56
CA THR A 62 -23.13 -15.04 0.58
C THR A 62 -23.29 -15.88 -0.70
N ARG A 63 -22.19 -16.21 -1.41
CA ARG A 63 -22.25 -17.09 -2.60
C ARG A 63 -22.93 -18.43 -2.27
N ASN A 64 -22.75 -18.92 -1.04
CA ASN A 64 -23.59 -19.94 -0.43
C ASN A 64 -24.39 -19.29 0.73
N PRO A 65 -25.67 -18.97 0.55
CA PRO A 65 -26.50 -18.31 1.57
C PRO A 65 -26.66 -19.12 2.87
N GLU A 66 -26.64 -20.46 2.78
CA GLU A 66 -26.79 -21.34 3.95
C GLU A 66 -25.51 -21.44 4.76
N LYS A 67 -24.37 -21.08 4.16
CA LYS A 67 -23.06 -21.11 4.80
C LYS A 67 -22.24 -19.90 4.38
N PRO A 68 -22.57 -18.69 4.87
CA PRO A 68 -21.77 -17.49 4.60
C PRO A 68 -20.32 -17.70 5.02
N GLN A 69 -19.38 -17.14 4.26
CA GLN A 69 -17.95 -17.27 4.52
C GLN A 69 -17.29 -15.89 4.53
N ILE A 70 -16.25 -15.73 5.35
CA ILE A 70 -15.40 -14.55 5.30
C ILE A 70 -14.56 -14.62 4.03
N SER A 71 -14.69 -13.61 3.16
CA SER A 71 -13.91 -13.47 1.94
C SER A 71 -12.75 -12.48 2.07
N SER A 72 -12.75 -11.65 3.11
CA SER A 72 -11.65 -10.73 3.43
C SER A 72 -11.66 -10.36 4.91
N SER A 73 -10.47 -10.23 5.49
CA SER A 73 -10.23 -9.67 6.81
C SER A 73 -9.10 -8.64 6.69
N ARG A 74 -9.37 -7.40 7.11
CA ARG A 74 -8.42 -6.29 7.01
C ARG A 74 -8.32 -5.58 8.34
N LEU A 75 -7.10 -5.41 8.84
CA LEU A 75 -6.82 -4.53 9.96
C LEU A 75 -6.54 -3.14 9.42
N VAL A 76 -7.29 -2.16 9.91
CA VAL A 76 -7.20 -0.76 9.50
C VAL A 76 -6.64 0.05 10.67
N ILE A 77 -5.57 0.79 10.38
CA ILE A 77 -4.93 1.74 11.27
C ILE A 77 -5.12 3.11 10.64
N GLU A 78 -5.68 4.04 11.39
CA GLU A 78 -5.93 5.40 10.93
C GLU A 78 -5.38 6.37 11.97
N THR A 79 -4.45 7.24 11.58
CA THR A 79 -3.82 8.23 12.47
C THR A 79 -4.47 9.61 12.30
N SER A 80 -3.88 10.64 12.89
CA SER A 80 -4.48 11.98 12.98
C SER A 80 -4.30 12.77 11.67
N ASN A 81 -4.60 14.08 11.66
CA ASN A 81 -4.32 14.95 10.50
C ASN A 81 -3.01 15.75 10.66
N GLY A 82 -2.16 15.38 11.64
CA GLY A 82 -0.86 15.99 11.83
C GLY A 82 0.22 14.93 11.63
N ALA A 83 1.47 15.38 11.49
CA ALA A 83 2.61 14.49 11.25
C ALA A 83 2.65 13.31 12.24
N ASP A 84 2.62 12.11 11.69
CA ASP A 84 2.54 10.85 12.41
C ASP A 84 3.75 9.95 12.07
N GLU A 85 4.33 9.33 13.08
CA GLU A 85 5.35 8.28 12.92
C GLU A 85 4.73 6.91 13.16
N VAL A 86 4.77 6.04 12.14
CA VAL A 86 4.26 4.66 12.22
C VAL A 86 5.39 3.69 11.90
N HIS A 87 5.72 2.80 12.84
CA HIS A 87 6.65 1.69 12.61
C HIS A 87 5.97 0.36 12.89
N VAL A 88 5.98 -0.55 11.92
CA VAL A 88 5.35 -1.87 12.03
C VAL A 88 6.39 -2.97 11.87
N ARG A 89 6.36 -3.95 12.78
CA ARG A 89 7.26 -5.10 12.74
C ARG A 89 6.59 -6.37 13.24
N SER A 90 7.15 -7.51 12.85
CA SER A 90 6.70 -8.81 13.37
C SER A 90 6.91 -8.91 14.87
N TRP A 91 5.98 -9.58 15.55
CA TRP A 91 6.01 -9.79 17.00
C TRP A 91 5.71 -11.26 17.35
N PRO A 92 6.30 -11.82 18.42
CA PRO A 92 6.06 -13.20 18.81
C PRO A 92 4.56 -13.56 18.95
N GLY A 93 4.24 -14.80 18.53
CA GLY A 93 2.89 -15.36 18.67
C GLY A 93 1.91 -14.95 17.57
N ASP A 94 2.37 -14.85 16.32
CA ASP A 94 1.56 -14.41 15.16
C ASP A 94 0.93 -13.02 15.34
N LYS A 95 1.71 -12.10 15.92
CA LYS A 95 1.30 -10.72 16.20
C LYS A 95 2.13 -9.73 15.40
N LEU A 96 1.62 -8.52 15.29
CA LEU A 96 2.37 -7.35 14.82
C LEU A 96 2.49 -6.36 15.97
N GLN A 97 3.65 -5.71 16.06
CA GLN A 97 3.80 -4.52 16.87
C GLN A 97 3.73 -3.28 15.97
N PHE A 98 2.87 -2.35 16.36
CA PHE A 98 2.77 -1.01 15.80
C PHE A 98 3.36 -0.04 16.82
N ILE A 99 4.28 0.82 16.42
CA ILE A 99 4.78 1.91 17.23
C ILE A 99 4.28 3.18 16.55
N ILE A 100 3.33 3.87 17.18
CA ILE A 100 2.69 5.06 16.62
C ILE A 100 3.01 6.24 17.53
N ASN A 101 3.72 7.24 17.01
CA ASN A 101 4.19 8.40 17.78
C ASN A 101 4.92 7.98 19.08
N GLY A 102 5.78 6.95 18.97
CA GLY A 102 6.54 6.36 20.07
C GLY A 102 5.74 5.44 21.01
N ARG A 103 4.43 5.23 20.79
CA ARG A 103 3.58 4.37 21.63
C ARG A 103 3.41 2.98 21.02
N PRO A 104 3.77 1.89 21.73
CA PRO A 104 3.65 0.55 21.20
C PRO A 104 2.24 -0.03 21.39
N TYR A 105 1.76 -0.72 20.36
CA TYR A 105 0.52 -1.50 20.31
C TYR A 105 0.84 -2.88 19.74
N VAL A 106 0.24 -3.93 20.28
CA VAL A 106 0.45 -5.31 19.78
C VAL A 106 -0.92 -5.91 19.46
N LEU A 107 -1.07 -6.37 18.22
CA LEU A 107 -2.33 -6.89 17.70
C LEU A 107 -2.12 -8.22 17.00
N ASP A 108 -3.18 -9.05 16.99
CA ASP A 108 -3.18 -10.29 16.24
C ASP A 108 -3.09 -10.03 14.74
N ALA A 109 -2.11 -10.68 14.12
CA ALA A 109 -1.77 -10.56 12.71
C ALA A 109 -2.45 -11.63 11.85
N LYS A 110 -3.21 -12.53 12.48
CA LYS A 110 -4.00 -13.58 11.83
C LYS A 110 -5.45 -13.50 12.28
N ALA A 111 -6.36 -13.68 11.33
CA ALA A 111 -7.75 -13.93 11.66
C ALA A 111 -7.92 -15.40 12.12
N PRO A 112 -8.80 -15.70 13.10
CA PRO A 112 -9.08 -17.07 13.52
C PRO A 112 -9.70 -17.94 12.42
N GLN A 113 -10.29 -17.32 11.39
CA GLN A 113 -10.92 -17.98 10.25
C GLN A 113 -10.98 -17.03 9.05
N GLY A 114 -11.16 -17.61 7.86
CA GLY A 114 -11.14 -16.87 6.60
C GLY A 114 -9.74 -16.80 5.99
N PRO A 115 -9.53 -15.94 4.99
CA PRO A 115 -8.22 -15.72 4.37
C PRO A 115 -7.25 -15.03 5.35
N ASP A 116 -5.97 -15.01 4.97
CA ASP A 116 -4.95 -14.24 5.68
C ASP A 116 -5.35 -12.76 5.80
N GLN A 117 -5.01 -12.17 6.94
CA GLN A 117 -5.34 -10.80 7.26
C GLN A 117 -4.49 -9.84 6.43
N SER A 118 -5.13 -8.86 5.81
CA SER A 118 -4.45 -7.72 5.16
C SER A 118 -4.32 -6.52 6.11
N LEU A 119 -3.43 -5.60 5.80
CA LEU A 119 -3.19 -4.36 6.55
C LEU A 119 -3.51 -3.15 5.67
N LEU A 120 -4.20 -2.18 6.24
CA LEU A 120 -4.37 -0.83 5.68
C LEU A 120 -3.94 0.18 6.73
N ILE A 121 -3.02 1.05 6.36
CA ILE A 121 -2.57 2.18 7.19
C ILE A 121 -2.97 3.46 6.46
N LYS A 122 -3.61 4.38 7.15
CA LYS A 122 -3.99 5.71 6.65
C LYS A 122 -3.41 6.75 7.59
N THR A 123 -2.61 7.67 7.08
CA THR A 123 -2.04 8.74 7.90
C THR A 123 -2.71 10.10 7.70
N ASN A 124 -3.66 10.19 6.77
CA ASN A 124 -4.56 11.32 6.51
C ASN A 124 -3.84 12.62 6.10
N GLY A 125 -3.09 13.26 6.98
CA GLY A 125 -2.28 14.40 6.58
C GLY A 125 -1.30 14.85 7.65
N GLY A 126 -0.47 15.82 7.30
CA GLY A 126 0.82 16.04 7.94
C GLY A 126 1.93 15.38 7.13
N ASP A 127 3.19 15.77 7.39
CA ASP A 127 4.34 15.11 6.80
C ASP A 127 4.62 13.82 7.60
N ASP A 128 4.19 12.68 7.08
CA ASP A 128 4.15 11.42 7.81
C ASP A 128 5.36 10.53 7.54
N ARG A 129 5.64 9.61 8.46
CA ARG A 129 6.70 8.61 8.30
C ARG A 129 6.21 7.22 8.66
N VAL A 130 6.00 6.40 7.63
CA VAL A 130 5.56 5.01 7.76
C VAL A 130 6.70 4.06 7.38
N ILE A 131 7.11 3.20 8.31
CA ILE A 131 8.10 2.15 8.08
C ILE A 131 7.51 0.80 8.42
N ILE A 132 7.60 -0.12 7.47
CA ILE A 132 7.23 -1.51 7.64
C ILE A 132 8.52 -2.35 7.52
N ASP A 133 8.86 -3.09 8.57
CA ASP A 133 10.05 -3.94 8.57
C ASP A 133 9.92 -5.07 7.52
N ASP A 134 11.06 -5.47 6.96
CA ASP A 134 11.14 -6.52 5.94
C ASP A 134 10.53 -7.86 6.38
N ASP A 135 10.45 -8.11 7.69
CA ASP A 135 9.87 -9.33 8.24
C ASP A 135 8.33 -9.37 8.17
N VAL A 136 7.67 -8.23 7.96
CA VAL A 136 6.22 -8.14 7.76
C VAL A 136 5.88 -8.57 6.33
N LYS A 137 5.19 -9.71 6.20
CA LYS A 137 4.86 -10.33 4.90
C LYS A 137 3.39 -10.22 4.50
N HIS A 138 2.58 -9.52 5.29
CA HIS A 138 1.15 -9.31 5.03
C HIS A 138 0.93 -8.53 3.74
N LEU A 139 -0.22 -8.76 3.09
CA LEU A 139 -0.71 -7.85 2.05
C LEU A 139 -0.96 -6.49 2.71
N LEU A 140 -0.30 -5.47 2.19
CA LEU A 140 -0.22 -4.14 2.78
C LEU A 140 -0.76 -3.08 1.82
N GLU A 141 -1.53 -2.15 2.35
CA GLU A 141 -1.85 -0.87 1.71
C GLU A 141 -1.49 0.27 2.67
N VAL A 142 -0.82 1.30 2.18
CA VAL A 142 -0.54 2.53 2.94
C VAL A 142 -1.01 3.73 2.12
N GLN A 143 -1.77 4.61 2.76
CA GLN A 143 -2.24 5.89 2.23
C GLN A 143 -1.63 7.00 3.09
N GLY A 144 -0.69 7.78 2.51
CA GLY A 144 -0.03 8.90 3.18
C GLY A 144 -1.01 10.05 3.42
N GLY A 145 -1.65 10.52 2.34
CA GLY A 145 -2.65 11.56 2.42
C GLY A 145 -2.05 12.91 2.07
N ALA A 146 -2.26 13.94 2.89
CA ALA A 146 -1.80 15.29 2.59
C ALA A 146 -0.53 15.68 3.35
N GLY A 147 0.57 15.91 2.67
CA GLY A 147 1.86 16.26 3.28
C GLY A 147 3.00 15.68 2.44
N ASN A 148 4.23 15.91 2.84
CA ASN A 148 5.40 15.28 2.22
C ASN A 148 5.73 14.01 3.00
N ASP A 149 5.26 12.87 2.52
CA ASP A 149 5.27 11.62 3.26
C ASP A 149 6.49 10.76 2.91
N PHE A 150 6.99 10.03 3.91
CA PHE A 150 7.96 8.96 3.71
C PHE A 150 7.31 7.62 4.02
N ILE A 151 7.19 6.76 3.01
CA ILE A 151 6.54 5.46 3.14
C ILE A 151 7.48 4.35 2.66
N GLN A 152 7.84 3.44 3.57
CA GLN A 152 8.64 2.25 3.26
C GLN A 152 7.83 0.98 3.51
N ALA A 153 7.63 0.20 2.44
CA ALA A 153 7.03 -1.13 2.50
C ALA A 153 8.01 -2.20 2.99
N GLY A 154 7.45 -3.26 3.57
CA GLY A 154 8.19 -4.43 4.05
C GLY A 154 8.28 -5.54 3.00
N GLY A 155 8.30 -6.79 3.48
CA GLY A 155 8.50 -7.95 2.60
C GLY A 155 7.24 -8.51 1.93
N GLY A 156 6.07 -7.98 2.23
CA GLY A 156 4.78 -8.38 1.66
C GLY A 156 4.46 -7.73 0.32
N VAL A 157 3.41 -8.22 -0.34
CA VAL A 157 2.83 -7.51 -1.49
C VAL A 157 2.26 -6.19 -0.98
N SER A 158 2.59 -5.08 -1.64
CA SER A 158 2.34 -3.74 -1.08
C SER A 158 1.73 -2.78 -2.11
N GLY A 159 0.76 -1.98 -1.68
CA GLY A 159 0.26 -0.81 -2.40
C GLY A 159 0.55 0.45 -1.60
N LEU A 160 1.28 1.40 -2.18
CA LEU A 160 1.63 2.68 -1.55
C LEU A 160 1.00 3.82 -2.33
N PHE A 161 0.38 4.75 -1.62
CA PHE A 161 -0.21 5.96 -2.19
C PHE A 161 0.33 7.15 -1.40
N GLY A 162 1.05 8.04 -2.08
CA GLY A 162 1.59 9.27 -1.50
C GLY A 162 0.45 10.21 -1.12
N GLY A 163 -0.14 10.85 -2.13
CA GLY A 163 -1.35 11.65 -1.98
C GLY A 163 -1.12 13.06 -2.48
N SER A 164 -1.16 14.08 -1.63
CA SER A 164 -0.81 15.43 -2.06
C SER A 164 0.44 15.90 -1.33
N GLY A 165 1.47 16.29 -2.06
CA GLY A 165 2.75 16.73 -1.51
C GLY A 165 3.92 16.06 -2.24
N HIS A 166 5.13 16.27 -1.76
CA HIS A 166 6.35 15.69 -2.34
C HIS A 166 6.72 14.42 -1.56
N ASP A 167 6.27 13.28 -2.06
CA ASP A 167 6.34 12.03 -1.33
C ASP A 167 7.58 11.21 -1.69
N THR A 168 7.94 10.32 -0.78
CA THR A 168 9.01 9.33 -0.96
C THR A 168 8.49 7.94 -0.66
N LEU A 169 8.28 7.16 -1.71
CA LEU A 169 7.65 5.85 -1.67
C LEU A 169 8.68 4.75 -2.00
N LEU A 170 8.96 3.88 -1.03
CA LEU A 170 9.90 2.78 -1.15
C LEU A 170 9.15 1.45 -1.11
N LEU A 171 9.03 0.81 -2.27
CA LEU A 171 8.54 -0.56 -2.37
C LEU A 171 9.59 -1.56 -1.86
N GLY A 172 9.10 -2.70 -1.38
CA GLY A 172 9.92 -3.69 -0.70
C GLY A 172 10.40 -4.83 -1.58
N SER A 173 10.57 -6.01 -0.97
CA SER A 173 11.20 -7.16 -1.64
C SER A 173 10.27 -7.98 -2.55
N ASN A 174 8.96 -7.74 -2.48
CA ASN A 174 7.92 -8.48 -3.20
C ASN A 174 7.20 -7.57 -4.20
N SER A 175 6.21 -8.08 -4.93
CA SER A 175 5.45 -7.29 -5.89
C SER A 175 4.84 -6.05 -5.23
N GLY A 176 5.06 -4.90 -5.84
CA GLY A 176 4.67 -3.60 -5.32
C GLY A 176 3.91 -2.77 -6.34
N TYR A 177 3.01 -1.94 -5.83
CA TYR A 177 2.29 -0.92 -6.54
C TYR A 177 2.51 0.41 -5.83
N ALA A 178 2.86 1.46 -6.55
CA ALA A 178 3.03 2.79 -5.98
C ALA A 178 2.43 3.87 -6.89
N GLU A 179 1.70 4.81 -6.30
CA GLU A 179 1.23 6.05 -6.92
C GLU A 179 1.73 7.23 -6.10
N GLY A 180 2.49 8.12 -6.73
CA GLY A 180 2.91 9.41 -6.16
C GLY A 180 1.70 10.30 -5.90
N ASN A 181 0.93 10.55 -6.97
CA ASN A 181 -0.27 11.41 -7.04
C ASN A 181 0.11 12.86 -7.34
N ASP A 182 -0.23 13.83 -6.48
CA ASP A 182 0.02 15.24 -6.75
C ASP A 182 1.32 15.68 -6.07
N GLY A 183 2.30 16.13 -6.85
CA GLY A 183 3.56 16.71 -6.39
C GLY A 183 4.78 16.03 -7.02
N ASP A 184 5.95 16.65 -6.88
CA ASP A 184 7.22 16.06 -7.33
C ASP A 184 7.65 14.90 -6.39
N ASP A 185 7.46 13.67 -6.82
CA ASP A 185 7.61 12.46 -6.01
C ASP A 185 8.88 11.66 -6.29
N LEU A 186 9.34 10.91 -5.29
CA LEU A 186 10.38 9.89 -5.41
C LEU A 186 9.80 8.50 -5.16
N ILE A 187 9.80 7.65 -6.20
CA ILE A 187 9.32 6.27 -6.09
C ILE A 187 10.45 5.29 -6.41
N ILE A 188 10.72 4.35 -5.50
CA ILE A 188 11.74 3.31 -5.64
C ILE A 188 11.10 1.93 -5.56
N GLY A 189 11.23 1.13 -6.62
CA GLY A 189 10.53 -0.15 -6.81
C GLY A 189 11.07 -1.34 -6.02
N GLY A 190 12.23 -1.21 -5.36
CA GLY A 190 12.84 -2.30 -4.59
C GLY A 190 13.25 -3.50 -5.45
N SER A 191 13.23 -4.70 -4.85
CA SER A 191 13.72 -5.93 -5.50
C SER A 191 12.65 -6.82 -6.12
N GLY A 192 11.38 -6.60 -5.77
CA GLY A 192 10.24 -7.30 -6.35
C GLY A 192 9.71 -6.60 -7.61
N ASN A 193 8.75 -7.19 -8.31
CA ASN A 193 8.12 -6.54 -9.46
C ASN A 193 7.48 -5.22 -9.04
N ALA A 194 7.60 -4.17 -9.85
CA ALA A 194 7.10 -2.86 -9.48
C ALA A 194 6.17 -2.29 -10.57
N ILE A 195 5.02 -1.77 -10.16
CA ILE A 195 4.19 -0.89 -10.96
C ILE A 195 4.21 0.46 -10.26
N MET A 196 4.67 1.51 -10.95
CA MET A 196 4.91 2.82 -10.37
C MET A 196 4.35 3.90 -11.30
N PHE A 197 3.53 4.78 -10.73
CA PHE A 197 2.97 5.96 -11.39
C PHE A 197 3.39 7.19 -10.61
N GLY A 198 4.05 8.15 -11.26
CA GLY A 198 4.32 9.47 -10.68
C GLY A 198 3.04 10.28 -10.55
N ASN A 199 2.29 10.32 -11.65
CA ASN A 199 1.04 11.06 -11.87
C ASN A 199 1.29 12.53 -12.18
N GLY A 200 1.19 13.47 -11.24
CA GLY A 200 1.30 14.89 -11.55
C GLY A 200 2.44 15.53 -10.78
N GLY A 201 3.45 16.03 -11.47
CA GLY A 201 4.66 16.56 -10.84
C GLY A 201 5.89 16.20 -11.65
N ASN A 202 7.07 16.71 -11.25
CA ASN A 202 8.33 16.31 -11.86
C ASN A 202 8.93 15.16 -11.07
N ASP A 203 8.58 13.94 -11.47
CA ASP A 203 8.79 12.76 -10.65
C ASP A 203 10.12 12.06 -10.92
N ARG A 204 10.56 11.29 -9.93
CA ARG A 204 11.70 10.38 -10.05
C ARG A 204 11.27 8.96 -9.73
N LEU A 205 11.20 8.13 -10.77
CA LEU A 205 10.86 6.72 -10.64
C LEU A 205 12.09 5.85 -10.92
N ASP A 206 12.52 5.06 -9.94
CA ASP A 206 13.60 4.09 -10.08
C ASP A 206 13.09 2.69 -9.80
N ALA A 207 13.09 1.82 -10.81
CA ALA A 207 12.62 0.45 -10.64
C ALA A 207 13.41 -0.28 -9.54
N GLY A 208 14.68 0.04 -9.34
CA GLY A 208 15.54 -0.64 -8.38
C GLY A 208 16.14 -1.95 -8.88
N VAL A 209 17.09 -2.46 -8.11
CA VAL A 209 17.84 -3.69 -8.40
C VAL A 209 17.04 -4.94 -8.03
N GLY A 210 17.20 -6.02 -8.78
CA GLY A 210 16.51 -7.28 -8.49
C GLY A 210 16.95 -8.42 -9.37
N ASN A 211 16.17 -9.50 -9.40
CA ASN A 211 16.47 -10.65 -10.25
C ASN A 211 16.21 -10.35 -11.74
N ALA A 212 16.78 -11.16 -12.64
CA ALA A 212 16.65 -10.96 -14.09
C ALA A 212 15.23 -11.18 -14.65
N HIS A 213 14.33 -11.79 -13.88
CA HIS A 213 12.92 -12.02 -14.25
C HIS A 213 11.97 -10.96 -13.71
N LYS A 214 12.49 -9.97 -12.97
CA LYS A 214 11.72 -8.83 -12.47
C LYS A 214 11.03 -8.13 -13.64
N GLN A 215 9.79 -7.73 -13.43
CA GLN A 215 8.99 -6.98 -14.40
C GLN A 215 8.59 -5.65 -13.78
N ASN A 216 8.86 -4.57 -14.51
CA ASN A 216 8.58 -3.22 -14.04
C ASN A 216 7.78 -2.43 -15.07
N LEU A 217 6.80 -1.66 -14.58
CA LEU A 217 6.09 -0.63 -15.33
C LEU A 217 6.29 0.70 -14.57
N LEU A 218 6.84 1.69 -15.27
CA LEU A 218 7.03 3.04 -14.77
C LEU A 218 6.31 3.99 -15.72
N ASP A 219 5.44 4.82 -15.19
CA ASP A 219 4.74 5.89 -15.91
C ASP A 219 4.99 7.19 -15.14
N GLY A 220 5.63 8.17 -15.77
CA GLY A 220 5.91 9.47 -15.18
C GLY A 220 4.62 10.24 -14.96
N GLY A 221 3.92 10.55 -16.05
CA GLY A 221 2.62 11.21 -16.01
C GLY A 221 2.70 12.60 -16.59
N ASP A 222 2.23 13.61 -15.87
CA ASP A 222 2.33 15.03 -16.24
C ASP A 222 3.52 15.67 -15.50
N GLY A 223 4.50 16.19 -16.24
CA GLY A 223 5.67 16.89 -15.71
C GLY A 223 6.97 16.45 -16.39
N ASP A 224 8.10 17.06 -16.01
CA ASP A 224 9.41 16.70 -16.56
C ASP A 224 10.04 15.56 -15.74
N ASP A 225 9.77 14.32 -16.12
CA ASP A 225 10.04 13.15 -15.29
C ASP A 225 11.41 12.49 -15.52
N LYS A 226 11.87 11.73 -14.52
CA LYS A 226 13.11 10.93 -14.59
C LYS A 226 12.84 9.46 -14.25
N LEU A 227 12.90 8.62 -15.27
CA LEU A 227 12.58 7.20 -15.18
C LEU A 227 13.84 6.33 -15.35
N TYR A 228 14.05 5.38 -14.42
CA TYR A 228 15.19 4.47 -14.43
C TYR A 228 14.73 3.00 -14.41
N ALA A 229 15.07 2.27 -15.47
CA ALA A 229 14.55 0.92 -15.73
C ALA A 229 14.99 -0.16 -14.71
N GLY A 230 16.18 -0.05 -14.10
CA GLY A 230 16.68 -1.05 -13.16
C GLY A 230 16.80 -2.48 -13.75
N SER A 231 16.74 -3.49 -12.88
CA SER A 231 16.91 -4.89 -13.27
C SER A 231 15.66 -5.49 -13.93
N GLY A 232 15.87 -6.39 -14.89
CA GLY A 232 14.81 -7.23 -15.47
C GLY A 232 14.20 -6.70 -16.76
N THR A 233 12.88 -6.82 -16.91
CA THR A 233 12.11 -6.36 -18.08
C THR A 233 11.30 -5.14 -17.71
N ASN A 234 11.48 -4.07 -18.47
CA ASN A 234 11.01 -2.76 -18.06
C ASN A 234 10.16 -2.12 -19.16
N HIS A 235 9.10 -1.46 -18.76
CA HIS A 235 8.31 -0.56 -19.60
C HIS A 235 8.37 0.82 -18.97
N LEU A 236 8.97 1.78 -19.67
CA LEU A 236 9.07 3.18 -19.24
C LEU A 236 8.15 4.03 -20.13
N LYS A 237 7.26 4.79 -19.52
CA LYS A 237 6.42 5.78 -20.17
C LYS A 237 6.71 7.14 -19.54
N GLY A 238 7.23 8.09 -20.32
CA GLY A 238 7.49 9.46 -19.86
C GLY A 238 6.17 10.14 -19.53
N GLY A 239 5.43 10.53 -20.56
CA GLY A 239 4.09 11.07 -20.37
C GLY A 239 3.95 12.42 -21.08
N ASN A 240 3.56 13.47 -20.37
CA ASN A 240 3.54 14.83 -20.87
C ASN A 240 4.66 15.62 -20.20
N GLY A 241 5.60 16.18 -20.96
CA GLY A 241 6.70 16.97 -20.42
C GLY A 241 8.01 16.62 -21.10
N ASP A 242 9.10 17.31 -20.76
CA ASP A 242 10.41 16.99 -21.32
C ASP A 242 11.11 15.91 -20.47
N ASP A 243 10.88 14.63 -20.79
CA ASP A 243 11.25 13.50 -19.93
C ASP A 243 12.66 12.97 -20.15
N LEU A 244 13.24 12.35 -19.11
CA LEU A 244 14.47 11.57 -19.18
C LEU A 244 14.22 10.10 -18.83
N LEU A 245 14.29 9.24 -19.86
CA LEU A 245 14.15 7.79 -19.69
C LEU A 245 15.52 7.11 -19.82
N THR A 246 15.94 6.43 -18.77
CA THR A 246 17.24 5.74 -18.71
C THR A 246 17.07 4.23 -18.64
N GLY A 247 17.56 3.55 -19.68
CA GLY A 247 17.61 2.10 -19.74
C GLY A 247 18.61 1.49 -18.76
N HIS A 248 18.43 0.20 -18.49
CA HIS A 248 19.45 -0.61 -17.84
C HIS A 248 19.41 -2.01 -18.43
N ASP A 249 18.42 -2.84 -18.09
CA ASP A 249 18.14 -4.14 -18.72
C ASP A 249 17.19 -4.03 -19.92
N ARG A 250 16.53 -5.12 -20.33
CA ARG A 250 15.62 -5.11 -21.49
C ARG A 250 14.50 -4.11 -21.24
N THR A 251 14.45 -3.07 -22.06
CA THR A 251 13.57 -1.93 -21.81
C THR A 251 12.77 -1.58 -23.05
N SER A 252 11.48 -1.33 -22.85
CA SER A 252 10.59 -0.70 -23.82
C SER A 252 10.38 0.75 -23.40
N PHE A 253 10.68 1.69 -24.29
CA PHE A 253 10.59 3.13 -24.04
C PHE A 253 9.40 3.72 -24.79
N TYR A 254 8.55 4.45 -24.10
CA TYR A 254 7.44 5.25 -24.64
C TYR A 254 7.65 6.67 -24.15
N THR A 255 8.11 7.57 -25.01
CA THR A 255 8.53 8.90 -24.53
C THR A 255 7.34 9.78 -24.15
N GLY A 256 6.32 9.86 -25.01
CA GLY A 256 5.18 10.72 -24.73
C GLY A 256 5.35 12.10 -25.37
N GLU A 257 4.56 13.08 -24.93
CA GLU A 257 4.53 14.46 -25.44
C GLU A 257 5.66 15.26 -24.82
N GLY A 258 6.32 16.12 -25.60
CA GLY A 258 7.45 16.91 -25.13
C GLY A 258 8.70 16.64 -25.95
N ASN A 259 9.86 17.08 -25.47
CA ASN A 259 11.17 16.88 -26.10
C ASN A 259 12.02 15.92 -25.26
N ASP A 260 11.81 14.64 -25.49
CA ASP A 260 12.30 13.64 -24.54
C ASP A 260 13.74 13.23 -24.79
N ARG A 261 14.34 12.65 -23.76
CA ARG A 261 15.71 12.14 -23.79
C ARG A 261 15.74 10.69 -23.37
N ILE A 262 16.27 9.84 -24.25
CA ILE A 262 16.57 8.44 -23.92
C ILE A 262 18.08 8.27 -23.72
N ALA A 263 18.47 7.62 -22.63
CA ALA A 263 19.85 7.27 -22.34
C ALA A 263 19.98 5.76 -22.04
N ASN A 264 21.18 5.21 -22.29
CA ASN A 264 21.56 3.84 -21.94
C ASN A 264 20.62 2.74 -22.50
N HIS A 265 20.12 2.94 -23.72
CA HIS A 265 19.36 1.91 -24.44
C HIS A 265 20.28 0.88 -25.09
N ARG A 266 19.80 -0.36 -25.19
CA ARG A 266 20.46 -1.49 -25.85
C ARG A 266 19.96 -1.65 -27.29
N PRO A 267 20.73 -2.27 -28.21
CA PRO A 267 20.26 -2.57 -29.56
C PRO A 267 18.98 -3.43 -29.65
N THR A 268 18.66 -4.17 -28.57
CA THR A 268 17.49 -5.05 -28.48
C THR A 268 16.28 -4.38 -27.84
N ASP A 269 16.41 -3.13 -27.39
CA ASP A 269 15.32 -2.41 -26.76
C ASP A 269 14.30 -1.93 -27.79
N SER A 270 13.05 -1.78 -27.36
CA SER A 270 11.98 -1.24 -28.20
C SER A 270 11.79 0.23 -27.86
N ILE A 271 11.84 1.12 -28.86
CA ILE A 271 11.81 2.57 -28.64
C ILE A 271 10.69 3.19 -29.47
N TYR A 272 9.70 3.77 -28.79
CA TYR A 272 8.56 4.47 -29.36
C TYR A 272 8.69 5.96 -29.03
N THR A 273 9.06 6.76 -30.03
CA THR A 273 9.46 8.17 -29.88
C THR A 273 8.75 9.10 -30.86
N ARG A 274 8.75 10.39 -30.55
CA ARG A 274 8.40 11.48 -31.46
C ARG A 274 9.63 11.98 -32.23
N VAL A 275 9.38 12.76 -33.29
CA VAL A 275 10.43 13.24 -34.21
C VAL A 275 11.41 14.21 -33.54
N ASN A 276 10.99 14.90 -32.49
CA ASN A 276 11.77 15.88 -31.73
C ASN A 276 12.59 15.27 -30.58
N ASP A 277 12.41 13.99 -30.27
CA ASP A 277 13.10 13.34 -29.16
C ASP A 277 14.58 13.08 -29.47
N LYS A 278 15.39 13.08 -28.42
CA LYS A 278 16.84 12.87 -28.49
C LYS A 278 17.22 11.53 -27.89
N LEU A 279 17.81 10.67 -28.72
CA LEU A 279 18.46 9.45 -28.27
C LEU A 279 19.94 9.73 -28.02
N THR A 280 20.37 9.64 -26.76
CA THR A 280 21.79 9.69 -26.40
C THR A 280 22.37 8.28 -26.51
N LEU A 281 23.22 8.05 -27.51
CA LEU A 281 23.89 6.76 -27.71
C LEU A 281 24.98 6.54 -26.65
N THR A 282 24.96 5.40 -25.98
CA THR A 282 26.15 4.83 -25.32
C THR A 282 26.95 3.99 -26.33
N GLN A 283 28.25 3.81 -26.08
CA GLN A 283 29.21 3.20 -27.00
C GLN A 283 28.81 1.74 -27.32
N GLY A 284 28.40 1.46 -28.57
CA GLY A 284 28.06 0.11 -29.06
C GLY A 284 26.63 -0.08 -29.59
N SER A 285 25.76 0.94 -29.55
CA SER A 285 24.38 0.81 -30.04
C SER A 285 24.25 0.96 -31.57
N ALA A 286 23.45 0.09 -32.21
CA ALA A 286 23.14 0.11 -33.63
C ALA A 286 21.73 0.69 -33.91
N TRP A 287 21.60 1.46 -34.99
CA TRP A 287 20.36 2.11 -35.41
C TRP A 287 19.39 1.15 -36.11
N ASN A 288 18.13 1.09 -35.64
CA ASN A 288 17.00 0.54 -36.40
C ASN A 288 15.84 1.54 -36.38
N GLN A 289 15.62 2.24 -37.49
CA GLN A 289 14.53 3.21 -37.63
C GLN A 289 13.22 2.48 -37.96
N ALA A 290 12.25 2.52 -37.06
CA ALA A 290 10.88 2.07 -37.35
C ALA A 290 10.05 3.22 -37.97
N LYS A 291 9.07 2.87 -38.82
CA LYS A 291 8.17 3.84 -39.47
C LYS A 291 7.22 4.49 -38.44
N PRO A 292 6.79 5.76 -38.64
CA PRO A 292 5.98 6.47 -37.65
C PRO A 292 4.59 5.84 -37.53
N GLY A 293 4.16 5.57 -36.30
CA GLY A 293 2.82 5.10 -35.98
C GLY A 293 2.57 5.13 -34.48
N LYS A 294 1.91 6.22 -34.04
CA LYS A 294 1.32 6.49 -32.71
C LYS A 294 2.11 6.03 -31.48
N ALA A 295 2.77 6.99 -30.83
CA ALA A 295 3.42 6.85 -29.53
C ALA A 295 2.46 6.60 -28.33
N SER A 296 1.19 6.23 -28.58
CA SER A 296 0.12 6.20 -27.57
C SER A 296 -0.76 4.95 -27.56
N GLU A 297 -0.47 3.90 -28.33
CA GLU A 297 -1.33 2.70 -28.38
C GLU A 297 -0.49 1.43 -28.09
N GLN A 298 -0.76 0.78 -26.94
CA GLN A 298 -0.30 -0.59 -26.67
C GLN A 298 -0.85 -1.53 -27.76
N PRO A 299 -0.06 -2.50 -28.28
CA PRO A 299 -0.66 -3.61 -29.02
C PRO A 299 -1.45 -4.47 -28.03
N SER A 300 -2.73 -4.69 -28.37
CA SER A 300 -3.70 -5.58 -27.72
C SER A 300 -3.19 -6.99 -27.46
#